data_AF-A0A7I8D6E5-F1
#
_entry.id   AF-A0A7I8D6E5-F1
#
_cell.length_a   1.000
_cell.length_b   1.000
_cell.length_c   1.000
_cell.angle_alpha   90.00
_cell.angle_beta   90.00
_cell.angle_gamma   90.00
#
_symmetry.space_group_name_H-M   'P 1'
#
loop_
_entity.id
_entity.type
_entity.pdbx_description
1 polymer ?
#
loop_
_entity_poly.entity_id
_entity_poly.type
_entity_poly.pdbx_seq_one_letter_code
_entity_poly.pdbx_strand_id
1 'polypeptide(L)' 'MPYRRIRDLREDADLSQKEIAQILHMHKTTYVRYESGEREIPFNIAILLAD' A
#
# COMPACT_ATOMS: atom_id res chain seq x y z
N MET A 1 8.62 13.59 -6.56
CA MET A 1 7.28 13.48 -5.92
C MET A 1 7.02 12.00 -5.75
N PRO A 2 7.44 11.38 -4.63
CA PRO A 2 7.34 9.92 -4.48
C PRO A 2 5.86 9.54 -4.40
N TYR A 3 5.53 8.34 -4.85
CA TYR A 3 4.19 7.82 -5.16
C TYR A 3 3.14 8.07 -4.06
N ARG A 4 2.55 9.28 -4.06
CA ARG A 4 1.53 9.73 -3.12
C ARG A 4 0.29 8.82 -3.09
N ARG A 5 -0.05 8.23 -4.24
CA ARG A 5 -1.26 7.40 -4.39
C ARG A 5 -1.35 6.25 -3.39
N ILE A 6 -0.27 5.53 -3.07
CA ILE A 6 -0.40 4.35 -2.18
C ILE A 6 -0.65 4.79 -0.74
N ARG A 7 0.01 5.87 -0.33
CA ARG A 7 -0.19 6.44 1.00
C ARG A 7 -1.58 7.07 1.12
N ASP A 8 -2.01 7.79 0.08
CA ASP A 8 -3.33 8.43 0.01
C ASP A 8 -4.43 7.36 0.08
N LEU A 9 -4.36 6.28 -0.73
CA LEU A 9 -5.37 5.21 -0.69
C LEU A 9 -5.41 4.48 0.67
N ARG A 10 -4.26 4.38 1.35
CA ARG A 10 -4.21 3.83 2.72
C ARG A 10 -4.87 4.76 3.73
N GLU A 11 -4.61 6.06 3.64
CA GLU A 11 -5.21 7.07 4.51
C GLU A 11 -6.71 7.22 4.23
N ASP A 12 -7.15 7.12 2.97
CA ASP A 12 -8.57 7.09 2.58
C ASP A 12 -9.30 5.86 3.14
N ALA A 13 -8.63 4.71 3.19
CA ALA A 13 -9.16 3.48 3.78
C ALA A 13 -9.06 3.43 5.33
N ASP A 14 -8.54 4.47 5.98
CA ASP A 14 -8.29 4.53 7.43
C ASP A 14 -7.44 3.36 7.96
N LEU A 15 -6.58 2.77 7.11
CA LEU A 15 -5.77 1.61 7.44
C LEU A 15 -4.37 2.01 7.91
N SER A 16 -3.83 1.29 8.89
CA SER A 16 -2.42 1.37 9.24
C SER A 16 -1.55 0.53 8.29
N GLN A 17 -0.25 0.87 8.19
CA GLN A 17 0.73 0.07 7.43
C GLN A 17 0.80 -1.40 7.88
N LYS A 18 0.42 -1.70 9.13
CA LYS A 18 0.37 -3.08 9.64
C LYS A 18 -0.88 -3.80 9.18
N GLU A 19 -2.04 -3.15 9.22
CA GLU A 19 -3.32 -3.74 8.83
C GLU A 19 -3.34 -4.06 7.35
N ILE A 20 -2.92 -3.11 6.51
CA ILE A 20 -2.85 -3.37 5.06
C ILE A 20 -1.85 -4.48 4.74
N ALA A 21 -0.72 -4.55 5.45
CA ALA A 21 0.22 -5.65 5.30
C ALA A 21 -0.39 -7.00 5.71
N GLN A 22 -1.24 -7.03 6.76
CA GLN A 22 -1.97 -8.24 7.15
C GLN A 22 -3.03 -8.64 6.12
N ILE A 23 -3.83 -7.69 5.63
CA ILE A 23 -4.85 -7.91 4.59
C ILE A 23 -4.22 -8.50 3.33
N LEU A 24 -3.05 -7.97 2.97
CA LEU A 24 -2.27 -8.38 1.80
C LEU A 24 -1.39 -9.61 2.07
N HIS A 25 -1.47 -10.20 3.27
CA HIS A 25 -0.65 -11.33 3.70
C HIS A 25 0.85 -11.15 3.42
N MET A 26 1.36 -9.95 3.66
CA MET A 26 2.76 -9.58 3.40
C MET A 26 3.42 -8.91 4.60
N HIS A 27 4.75 -8.77 4.52
CA HIS A 27 5.48 -8.02 5.53
C HIS A 27 5.26 -6.51 5.37
N LYS A 28 5.11 -5.82 6.51
CA LYS A 28 5.09 -4.34 6.62
C LYS A 28 6.19 -3.68 5.78
N THR A 29 7.41 -4.23 5.81
CA THR A 29 8.57 -3.67 5.10
C THR A 29 8.39 -3.69 3.59
N THR A 30 7.72 -4.71 3.06
CA THR A 30 7.35 -4.80 1.65
C THR A 30 6.37 -3.69 1.29
N TYR A 31 5.37 -3.45 2.15
CA TYR A 31 4.39 -2.38 1.94
C TYR A 31 5.04 -0.98 1.98
N VAL A 32 5.95 -0.74 2.92
CA VAL A 32 6.70 0.54 3.00
C VAL A 32 7.55 0.77 1.75
N ARG A 33 8.13 -0.29 1.15
CA ARG A 33 8.86 -0.16 -0.13
C ARG A 33 7.96 0.27 -1.29
N TYR A 34 6.70 -0.14 -1.28
CA TYR A 34 5.71 0.33 -2.24
C TYR A 34 5.40 1.82 -2.03
N GLU A 35 5.13 2.26 -0.80
CA GLU A 35 4.93 3.68 -0.48
C GLU A 35 6.16 4.55 -0.85
N SER A 36 7.37 4.00 -0.72
CA SER A 36 8.62 4.68 -1.08
C SER A 36 8.89 4.72 -2.60
N GLY A 37 8.17 3.92 -3.39
CA GLY A 37 8.40 3.80 -4.84
C GLY A 37 9.65 2.99 -5.21
N GLU A 38 10.23 2.24 -4.26
CA GLU A 38 11.33 1.31 -4.54
C GLU A 38 10.84 0.08 -5.34
N ARG A 39 9.53 -0.16 -5.33
CA ARG A 39 8.92 -1.33 -5.97
C ARG A 39 7.54 -0.93 -6.49
N GLU A 40 7.18 -1.44 -7.66
CA GLU A 40 5.84 -1.26 -8.20
C GLU A 40 4.83 -2.08 -7.39
N ILE A 41 3.66 -1.48 -7.11
CA ILE A 41 2.57 -2.23 -6.50
C ILE A 41 2.02 -3.22 -7.52
N PRO A 42 1.76 -4.47 -7.12
CA PRO A 42 1.09 -5.41 -8.00
C PRO A 42 -0.38 -4.98 -8.19
N PHE A 43 -0.91 -5.22 -9.38
CA PHE A 43 -2.19 -4.68 -9.84
C PHE A 43 -3.38 -5.11 -8.96
N ASN A 44 -3.33 -6.31 -8.40
CA ASN A 44 -4.32 -6.82 -7.44
C ASN A 44 -4.44 -5.93 -6.18
N ILE A 45 -3.34 -5.32 -5.74
CA ILE A 45 -3.32 -4.42 -4.58
C ILE A 45 -3.85 -3.05 -4.95
N ALA A 46 -3.51 -2.59 -6.16
CA ALA A 46 -4.04 -1.34 -6.69
C ALA A 46 -5.57 -1.37 -6.79
N ILE A 47 -6.15 -2.49 -7.25
CA ILE A 47 -7.61 -2.68 -7.29
C ILE A 47 -8.20 -2.67 -5.88
N LEU A 48 -7.59 -3.42 -4.95
CA LEU A 48 -8.10 -3.55 -3.58
C LEU A 48 -8.07 -2.23 -2.78
N LEU A 49 -7.17 -1.33 -3.16
CA LEU A 49 -7.04 0.00 -2.58
C LEU A 49 -7.91 1.05 -3.29
N ALA A 50 -8.32 0.81 -4.54
CA ALA A 50 -9.07 1.77 -5.36
C ALA A 50 -10.59 1.61 -5.24
N ASP A 51 -11.07 0.63 -4.47
CA ASP A 51 -12.48 0.39 -4.17
C ASP A 51 -12.89 1.01 -2.82
#